data_AF-A0A7X6VS09-F1
#
_entry.id   AF-A0A7X6VS09-F1
#
_cell.length_a   1.000
_cell.length_b   1.000
_cell.length_c   1.000
_cell.angle_alpha   90.00
_cell.angle_beta   90.00
_cell.angle_gamma   90.00
#
_symmetry.space_group_name_H-M   'P 1'
#
loop_
_entity.id
_entity.type
_entity.pdbx_description
1 polymer ?
#
loop_
_entity_poly.entity_id
_entity_poly.type
_entity_poly.pdbx_seq_one_letter_code
_entity_poly.pdbx_strand_id
1 'polypeptide(L)'
;MGKNQLLIENMINSHRRIFMGTIIIMVLAVLATIGIYVTGTGSETLSLGRLARPVIFSAVFTMVSFILVKKFREREISKYIAVTMVAVNMFFFAITMTGSPELFATFYFVMVLSLIYVDVFITIYTAVLIMLLHTIIIVVHPEVIPSGNLGAVLGVRYVCFILFALAGVIITRVFRGLLLQSIENEEKAKEL
;
A
#
# COMPACT_ATOMS: atom_id res chain seq x y z
N MET A 1 -10.40 -26.28 15.29
CA MET A 1 -10.41 -25.46 14.06
C MET A 1 -9.17 -25.83 13.29
N GLY A 2 -9.28 -26.21 12.02
CA GLY A 2 -8.09 -26.63 11.27
C GLY A 2 -7.23 -25.43 10.86
N LYS A 3 -5.92 -25.62 10.78
CA LYS A 3 -4.90 -24.66 10.25
C LYS A 3 -5.37 -23.77 9.08
N ASN A 4 -6.14 -24.31 8.14
CA ASN A 4 -6.64 -23.56 6.99
C ASN A 4 -7.69 -22.48 7.36
N GLN A 5 -8.54 -22.75 8.36
CA GLN A 5 -9.55 -21.79 8.82
C GLN A 5 -8.92 -20.58 9.51
N LEU A 6 -7.87 -20.77 10.29
CA LEU A 6 -7.18 -19.68 11.00
C LEU A 6 -6.41 -18.77 10.03
N LEU A 7 -5.88 -19.32 8.93
CA LEU A 7 -5.27 -18.52 7.86
C LEU A 7 -6.33 -17.68 7.11
N ILE A 8 -7.50 -18.26 6.84
CA ILE A 8 -8.63 -17.54 6.24
C ILE A 8 -9.13 -16.43 7.18
N GLU A 9 -9.21 -16.71 8.48
CA GLU A 9 -9.60 -15.73 9.49
C GLU A 9 -8.58 -14.58 9.59
N ASN A 10 -7.28 -14.89 9.59
CA ASN A 10 -6.24 -13.87 9.50
C ASN A 10 -6.42 -13.01 8.25
N MET A 11 -6.64 -13.62 7.07
CA MET A 11 -6.89 -12.89 5.83
C MET A 11 -8.10 -11.93 5.94
N ILE A 12 -9.22 -12.40 6.50
CA ILE A 12 -10.43 -11.60 6.72
C ILE A 12 -10.16 -10.41 7.64
N ASN A 13 -9.46 -10.64 8.75
CA ASN A 13 -9.07 -9.60 9.69
C ASN A 13 -8.09 -8.61 9.06
N SER A 14 -7.17 -9.09 8.22
CA SER A 14 -6.22 -8.27 7.46
C SER A 14 -6.92 -7.36 6.46
N HIS A 15 -7.99 -7.80 5.77
CA HIS A 15 -8.80 -6.90 4.94
C HIS A 15 -9.29 -5.70 5.75
N ARG A 16 -9.93 -5.94 6.90
CA ARG A 16 -10.45 -4.87 7.76
C ARG A 16 -9.35 -3.89 8.17
N ARG A 17 -8.18 -4.40 8.58
CA ARG A 17 -7.02 -3.59 8.96
C ARG A 17 -6.49 -2.76 7.79
N ILE A 18 -6.43 -3.31 6.59
CA ILE A 18 -5.98 -2.60 5.39
C ILE A 18 -6.95 -1.51 4.97
N PHE A 19 -8.26 -1.77 4.96
CA PHE A 19 -9.25 -0.73 4.65
C PHE A 19 -9.18 0.41 5.67
N MET A 20 -9.14 0.09 6.97
CA MET A 20 -9.03 1.09 8.03
C MET A 20 -7.73 1.89 7.92
N GLY A 21 -6.59 1.22 7.73
CA GLY A 21 -5.29 1.88 7.56
C GLY A 21 -5.27 2.78 6.32
N THR A 22 -5.84 2.32 5.20
CA THR A 22 -5.95 3.13 3.97
C THR A 22 -6.79 4.38 4.20
N ILE A 23 -7.95 4.26 4.85
CA ILE A 23 -8.81 5.41 5.15
C ILE A 23 -8.08 6.42 6.02
N ILE A 24 -7.39 5.96 7.08
CA ILE A 24 -6.61 6.84 7.97
C ILE A 24 -5.52 7.57 7.18
N ILE A 25 -4.73 6.83 6.38
CA ILE A 25 -3.65 7.42 5.57
C ILE A 25 -4.23 8.44 4.58
N MET A 26 -5.34 8.13 3.92
CA MET A 26 -5.98 9.05 2.97
C MET A 26 -6.50 10.32 3.66
N VAL A 27 -7.11 10.21 4.84
CA VAL A 27 -7.54 11.37 5.62
C VAL A 27 -6.34 12.24 5.99
N LEU A 28 -5.25 11.64 6.48
CA LEU A 28 -4.03 12.37 6.81
C LEU A 28 -3.39 13.02 5.58
N ALA A 29 -3.39 12.33 4.44
CA ALA A 29 -2.89 12.84 3.18
C ALA A 29 -3.69 14.07 2.71
N VAL A 30 -5.02 14.02 2.79
CA VAL A 30 -5.89 15.15 2.45
C VAL A 30 -5.65 16.33 3.40
N LEU A 31 -5.55 16.08 4.71
CA LEU A 31 -5.25 17.12 5.69
C LEU A 31 -3.90 17.79 5.42
N ALA A 32 -2.86 16.99 5.12
CA ALA A 32 -1.54 17.51 4.77
C ALA A 32 -1.60 18.38 3.51
N THR A 33 -2.32 17.92 2.47
CA THR A 33 -2.48 18.67 1.23
C THR A 33 -3.28 19.97 1.41
N ILE A 34 -4.34 19.97 2.23
CA ILE A 34 -5.06 21.20 2.59
C ILE A 34 -4.13 22.16 3.33
N GLY A 35 -3.32 21.64 4.27
CA GLY A 35 -2.31 22.45 4.97
C GLY A 35 -1.36 23.15 4.00
N ILE A 36 -0.78 22.41 3.06
CA ILE A 36 0.12 22.93 2.01
C ILE A 36 -0.57 23.97 1.12
N TYR A 37 -1.85 23.77 0.81
CA TYR A 37 -2.63 24.73 0.03
C TYR A 37 -2.86 26.04 0.80
N VAL A 38 -3.26 25.95 2.07
CA VAL A 38 -3.55 27.12 2.92
C VAL A 38 -2.29 27.94 3.23
N THR A 39 -1.14 27.29 3.38
CA THR A 39 0.15 27.98 3.60
C THR A 39 0.71 28.62 2.33
N GLY A 40 0.14 28.35 1.16
CA GLY A 40 0.65 28.84 -0.12
C GLY A 40 2.00 28.22 -0.53
N THR A 41 2.40 27.13 0.12
CA THR A 41 3.67 26.43 -0.17
C THR A 41 3.50 25.29 -1.18
N GLY A 42 2.29 25.13 -1.74
CA GLY A 42 2.01 24.19 -2.80
C GLY A 42 2.57 24.64 -4.15
N SER A 43 2.64 23.71 -5.11
CA SER A 43 2.93 24.06 -6.50
C SER A 43 1.84 24.98 -7.07
N GLU A 44 2.17 25.77 -8.10
CA GLU A 44 1.20 26.58 -8.86
C GLU A 44 0.05 25.73 -9.44
N THR A 45 0.28 24.42 -9.55
CA THR A 45 -0.68 23.43 -10.03
C THR A 45 -1.67 22.97 -8.97
N LEU A 46 -1.52 23.34 -7.70
CA LEU A 46 -2.38 22.90 -6.60
C LEU A 46 -3.58 23.84 -6.44
N SER A 47 -4.76 23.41 -6.90
CA SER A 47 -6.02 24.16 -6.78
C SER A 47 -7.10 23.33 -6.09
N LEU A 48 -8.10 23.97 -5.46
CA LEU A 48 -9.21 23.27 -4.79
C LEU A 48 -9.90 22.23 -5.69
N GLY A 49 -10.08 22.55 -6.98
CA GLY A 49 -10.65 21.60 -7.95
C GLY A 49 -9.76 20.38 -8.22
N ARG A 50 -8.44 20.55 -8.18
CA ARG A 50 -7.47 19.45 -8.28
C ARG A 50 -7.31 18.69 -6.96
N LEU A 51 -7.67 19.27 -5.82
CA LEU A 51 -7.74 18.57 -4.52
C LEU A 51 -8.96 17.68 -4.39
N ALA A 52 -10.11 18.09 -4.93
CA ALA A 52 -11.34 17.31 -4.83
C ALA A 52 -11.28 16.02 -5.67
N ARG A 53 -10.60 16.06 -6.82
CA ARG A 53 -10.56 14.95 -7.77
C ARG A 53 -9.93 13.68 -7.17
N PRO A 54 -8.74 13.70 -6.54
CA PRO A 54 -8.14 12.52 -5.91
C PRO A 54 -8.98 11.97 -4.77
N VAL A 55 -9.63 12.83 -3.99
CA VAL A 55 -10.54 12.40 -2.92
C VAL A 55 -11.71 11.59 -3.49
N ILE A 56 -12.34 12.08 -4.56
CA ILE A 56 -13.44 11.37 -5.22
C ILE A 56 -12.96 10.06 -5.84
N PHE A 57 -11.85 10.08 -6.59
CA PHE A 57 -11.29 8.87 -7.19
C PHE A 57 -10.93 7.82 -6.13
N SER A 58 -10.28 8.25 -5.05
CA SER A 58 -9.93 7.37 -3.94
C SER A 58 -11.16 6.79 -3.23
N ALA A 59 -12.19 7.61 -2.98
CA ALA A 59 -13.44 7.14 -2.38
C ALA A 59 -14.13 6.09 -3.27
N VAL A 60 -14.23 6.35 -4.57
CA VAL A 60 -14.82 5.42 -5.54
C VAL A 60 -14.01 4.13 -5.62
N PHE A 61 -12.69 4.22 -5.76
CA PHE A 61 -11.84 3.04 -5.90
C PHE A 61 -11.86 2.19 -4.64
N THR A 62 -11.77 2.81 -3.46
CA THR A 62 -11.89 2.12 -2.17
C THR A 62 -13.26 1.46 -2.01
N MET A 63 -14.36 2.11 -2.42
CA MET A 63 -15.70 1.53 -2.36
C MET A 63 -15.84 0.31 -3.29
N VAL A 64 -15.36 0.41 -4.52
CA VAL A 64 -15.37 -0.72 -5.48
C VAL A 64 -14.55 -1.89 -4.95
N SER A 65 -13.33 -1.62 -4.47
CA SER A 65 -12.47 -2.64 -3.87
C SER A 65 -13.10 -3.26 -2.63
N PHE A 66 -13.80 -2.49 -1.80
CA PHE A 66 -14.54 -3.01 -0.64
C PHE A 66 -15.62 -4.01 -1.06
N ILE A 67 -16.42 -3.68 -2.09
CA ILE A 67 -17.45 -4.56 -2.62
C ILE A 67 -16.81 -5.85 -3.18
N LEU A 68 -15.73 -5.73 -3.95
CA LEU A 68 -15.03 -6.89 -4.54
C LEU A 68 -14.40 -7.79 -3.48
N VAL A 69 -13.71 -7.21 -2.49
CA VAL A 69 -13.13 -7.97 -1.37
C VAL A 69 -14.23 -8.67 -0.57
N LYS A 70 -15.37 -8.01 -0.32
CA LYS A 70 -16.52 -8.63 0.35
C LYS A 70 -17.08 -9.81 -0.46
N LYS A 71 -17.15 -9.68 -1.79
CA LYS A 71 -17.60 -10.74 -2.71
C LYS A 71 -16.65 -11.94 -2.74
N PHE A 72 -15.35 -11.69 -2.68
CA PHE A 72 -14.29 -12.72 -2.74
C PHE A 72 -13.62 -12.98 -1.38
N ARG A 73 -14.35 -12.77 -0.28
CA ARG A 73 -13.81 -12.67 1.10
C ARG A 73 -12.92 -13.84 1.54
N GLU A 74 -13.18 -15.05 1.07
CA GLU A 74 -12.42 -16.26 1.44
C GLU A 74 -11.47 -16.72 0.33
N ARG A 75 -11.38 -15.98 -0.78
CA ARG A 75 -10.53 -16.30 -1.92
C ARG A 75 -9.23 -15.52 -1.82
N GLU A 76 -8.13 -16.19 -2.11
CA GLU A 76 -6.77 -15.61 -2.13
C GLU A 76 -6.66 -14.33 -2.99
N ILE A 77 -7.43 -14.24 -4.09
CA ILE A 77 -7.46 -13.08 -4.99
C ILE A 77 -7.86 -11.77 -4.29
N SER A 78 -8.66 -11.85 -3.21
CA SER A 78 -9.09 -10.68 -2.46
C SER A 78 -7.92 -9.92 -1.83
N LYS A 79 -6.82 -10.59 -1.49
CA LYS A 79 -5.60 -9.97 -0.95
C LYS A 79 -4.95 -9.06 -1.98
N TYR A 80 -4.86 -9.53 -3.23
CA TYR A 80 -4.35 -8.75 -4.35
C TYR A 80 -5.22 -7.52 -4.60
N ILE A 81 -6.55 -7.70 -4.66
CA ILE A 81 -7.50 -6.59 -4.85
C ILE A 81 -7.31 -5.51 -3.76
N ALA A 82 -7.18 -5.92 -2.50
CA ALA A 82 -6.99 -4.99 -1.38
C ALA A 82 -5.66 -4.23 -1.48
N VAL A 83 -4.55 -4.91 -1.81
CA VAL A 83 -3.25 -4.25 -1.99
C VAL A 83 -3.26 -3.31 -3.21
N THR A 84 -3.84 -3.74 -4.33
CA THR A 84 -3.97 -2.90 -5.53
C THR A 84 -4.76 -1.63 -5.22
N MET A 85 -5.80 -1.72 -4.40
CA MET A 85 -6.54 -0.55 -3.92
C MET A 85 -5.63 0.45 -3.20
N VAL A 86 -4.79 0.00 -2.26
CA VAL A 86 -3.86 0.90 -1.57
C VAL A 86 -2.87 1.51 -2.57
N ALA A 87 -2.32 0.69 -3.46
CA ALA A 87 -1.33 1.10 -4.44
C ALA A 87 -1.86 2.17 -5.40
N VAL A 88 -3.08 1.98 -5.92
CA VAL A 88 -3.77 2.92 -6.80
C VAL A 88 -4.08 4.22 -6.06
N ASN A 89 -4.50 4.16 -4.80
CA ASN A 89 -4.70 5.35 -3.97
C ASN A 89 -3.41 6.16 -3.79
N MET A 90 -2.30 5.50 -3.45
CA MET A 90 -0.99 6.18 -3.32
C MET A 90 -0.50 6.72 -4.67
N PHE A 91 -0.74 6.00 -5.77
CA PHE A 91 -0.44 6.48 -7.12
C PHE A 91 -1.21 7.76 -7.45
N PHE A 92 -2.53 7.78 -7.23
CA PHE A 92 -3.36 8.98 -7.46
C PHE A 92 -2.94 10.16 -6.57
N PHE A 93 -2.55 9.88 -5.33
CA PHE A 93 -2.01 10.89 -4.44
C PHE A 93 -0.69 11.47 -4.98
N ALA A 94 0.24 10.60 -5.40
CA ALA A 94 1.54 11.02 -5.92
C ALA A 94 1.44 11.85 -7.22
N ILE A 95 0.55 11.50 -8.15
CA ILE A 95 0.32 12.30 -9.38
C ILE A 95 -0.41 13.62 -9.13
N THR A 96 -1.04 13.79 -7.98
CA THR A 96 -1.68 15.07 -7.62
C THR A 96 -0.66 16.04 -7.07
N MET A 97 0.29 15.52 -6.30
CA MET A 97 1.24 16.32 -5.53
C MET A 97 2.61 16.43 -6.24
N THR A 98 2.67 16.41 -7.58
CA THR A 98 3.92 16.27 -8.35
C THR A 98 5.03 17.30 -8.04
N GLY A 99 4.72 18.41 -7.38
CA GLY A 99 5.71 19.38 -6.91
C GLY A 99 6.63 18.91 -5.78
N SER A 100 6.43 17.72 -5.20
CA SER A 100 7.30 17.17 -4.16
C SER A 100 8.08 15.94 -4.65
N PRO A 101 9.42 16.02 -4.76
CA PRO A 101 10.24 14.89 -5.22
C PRO A 101 10.13 13.68 -4.29
N GLU A 102 9.85 13.87 -3.00
CA GLU A 102 9.85 12.80 -2.00
C GLU A 102 8.59 11.91 -2.01
N LEU A 103 7.62 12.16 -2.89
CA LEU A 103 6.35 11.43 -2.89
C LEU A 103 6.46 9.95 -3.24
N PHE A 104 7.56 9.53 -3.88
CA PHE A 104 7.81 8.11 -4.10
C PHE A 104 7.81 7.32 -2.79
N ALA A 105 8.19 7.94 -1.67
CA ALA A 105 8.22 7.30 -0.36
C ALA A 105 6.82 6.89 0.15
N THR A 106 5.75 7.50 -0.37
CA THR A 106 4.37 7.09 -0.02
C THR A 106 4.07 5.65 -0.42
N PHE A 107 4.76 5.11 -1.43
CA PHE A 107 4.62 3.71 -1.80
C PHE A 107 5.09 2.74 -0.71
N TYR A 108 5.96 3.15 0.22
CA TYR A 108 6.33 2.30 1.35
C TYR A 108 5.13 1.95 2.23
N PHE A 109 4.11 2.80 2.31
CA PHE A 109 2.88 2.46 3.03
C PHE A 109 2.15 1.26 2.41
N VAL A 110 2.15 1.16 1.08
CA VAL A 110 1.56 0.03 0.37
C VAL A 110 2.32 -1.25 0.72
N MET A 111 3.66 -1.20 0.74
CA MET A 111 4.49 -2.33 1.12
C MET A 111 4.25 -2.76 2.57
N VAL A 112 4.26 -1.82 3.52
CA VAL A 112 3.99 -2.08 4.94
C VAL A 112 2.62 -2.74 5.14
N LEU A 113 1.57 -2.18 4.54
CA LEU A 113 0.21 -2.71 4.67
C LEU A 113 0.07 -4.10 4.07
N SER A 114 0.83 -4.42 3.01
CA SER A 114 0.82 -5.76 2.41
C SER A 114 1.34 -6.85 3.37
N LEU A 115 2.25 -6.50 4.30
CA LEU A 115 2.82 -7.44 5.28
C LEU A 115 1.78 -7.99 6.25
N ILE A 116 0.66 -7.27 6.45
CA ILE A 116 -0.44 -7.67 7.33
C ILE A 116 -1.09 -8.98 6.85
N TYR A 117 -0.98 -9.32 5.56
CA TYR A 117 -1.44 -10.62 5.07
C TYR A 117 -0.58 -11.80 5.50
N VAL A 118 0.63 -11.54 6.00
CA VAL A 118 1.59 -12.58 6.38
C VAL A 118 1.82 -13.56 5.21
N ASP A 119 1.88 -12.99 4.00
CA ASP A 119 2.02 -13.72 2.74
C ASP A 119 3.17 -13.17 1.87
N VAL A 120 4.13 -14.03 1.59
CA VAL A 120 5.32 -13.72 0.80
C VAL A 120 4.96 -13.36 -0.63
N PHE A 121 3.99 -14.04 -1.25
CA PHE A 121 3.60 -13.77 -2.63
C PHE A 121 2.93 -12.41 -2.76
N ILE A 122 2.13 -12.02 -1.76
CA ILE A 122 1.54 -10.69 -1.70
C ILE A 122 2.62 -9.62 -1.52
N THR A 123 3.64 -9.87 -0.70
CA THR A 123 4.77 -8.95 -0.52
C THR A 123 5.53 -8.74 -1.84
N ILE A 124 5.85 -9.83 -2.55
CA ILE A 124 6.53 -9.77 -3.86
C ILE A 124 5.67 -9.05 -4.90
N TYR A 125 4.39 -9.43 -4.98
CA TYR A 125 3.43 -8.77 -5.88
C TYR A 125 3.38 -7.26 -5.64
N THR A 126 3.32 -6.85 -4.37
CA THR A 126 3.28 -5.44 -3.97
C THR A 126 4.52 -4.69 -4.43
N ALA A 127 5.70 -5.27 -4.25
CA ALA A 127 6.96 -4.67 -4.69
C ALA A 127 6.99 -4.45 -6.20
N VAL A 128 6.59 -5.46 -6.98
CA VAL A 128 6.51 -5.36 -8.45
C VAL A 128 5.50 -4.29 -8.87
N LEU A 129 4.31 -4.30 -8.26
CA LEU A 129 3.25 -3.33 -8.55
C LEU A 129 3.73 -1.89 -8.30
N ILE A 130 4.40 -1.64 -7.17
CA ILE A 130 4.94 -0.32 -6.83
C ILE A 130 6.02 0.12 -7.81
N MET A 131 6.94 -0.77 -8.17
CA MET A 131 7.97 -0.43 -9.15
C MET A 131 7.34 -0.06 -10.50
N LEU A 132 6.31 -0.78 -10.93
CA LEU A 132 5.56 -0.44 -12.14
C LEU A 132 4.85 0.92 -12.02
N LEU A 133 4.09 1.15 -10.94
CA LEU A 133 3.38 2.41 -10.73
C LEU A 133 4.32 3.61 -10.63
N HIS A 134 5.43 3.47 -9.89
CA HIS A 134 6.44 4.53 -9.81
C HIS A 134 7.10 4.81 -11.16
N THR A 135 7.36 3.76 -11.96
CA THR A 135 7.85 3.93 -13.35
C THR A 135 6.85 4.71 -14.20
N ILE A 136 5.56 4.39 -14.09
CA ILE A 136 4.50 5.12 -14.81
C ILE A 136 4.48 6.59 -14.39
N ILE A 137 4.59 6.90 -13.09
CA ILE A 137 4.65 8.31 -12.63
C ILE A 137 5.83 9.03 -13.28
N ILE A 138 7.02 8.44 -13.27
CA ILE A 138 8.22 9.07 -13.85
C ILE A 138 8.06 9.34 -15.35
N VAL A 139 7.43 8.43 -16.09
CA VAL A 139 7.23 8.57 -17.53
C VAL A 139 6.18 9.64 -17.84
N VAL A 140 5.10 9.71 -17.07
CA VAL A 140 3.99 10.64 -17.30
C VAL A 140 4.25 12.03 -16.71
N HIS A 141 4.96 12.10 -15.58
CA HIS A 141 5.28 13.29 -14.82
C HIS A 141 6.79 13.37 -14.54
N PRO A 142 7.64 13.59 -15.56
CA PRO A 142 9.10 13.63 -15.38
C PRO A 142 9.56 14.75 -14.43
N GLU A 143 8.73 15.76 -14.17
CA GLU A 143 8.98 16.82 -13.19
C GLU A 143 9.12 16.33 -11.74
N VAL A 144 8.66 15.10 -11.43
CA VAL A 144 8.82 14.50 -10.08
C VAL A 144 10.24 14.00 -9.82
N ILE A 145 11.09 13.98 -10.85
CA ILE A 145 12.49 13.57 -10.75
C ILE A 145 13.27 14.76 -10.18
N PRO A 146 13.86 14.66 -8.97
CA PRO A 146 14.67 15.73 -8.43
C PRO A 146 15.90 15.99 -9.31
N SER A 147 16.35 17.25 -9.30
CA SER A 147 17.57 17.67 -10.00
C SER A 147 18.78 16.87 -9.53
N GLY A 148 19.62 16.44 -10.46
CA GLY A 148 20.86 15.72 -10.15
C GLY A 148 21.20 14.65 -11.19
N ASN A 149 22.07 13.72 -10.82
CA ASN A 149 22.39 12.57 -11.66
C ASN A 149 21.19 11.61 -11.71
N LEU A 150 20.54 11.54 -12.87
CA LEU A 150 19.34 10.73 -13.10
C LEU A 150 19.52 9.27 -12.68
N GLY A 151 20.67 8.67 -13.04
CA GLY A 151 20.98 7.28 -12.72
C GLY A 151 21.12 7.04 -11.22
N ALA A 152 21.78 7.97 -10.51
CA ALA A 152 21.92 7.89 -9.06
C ALA A 152 20.56 8.07 -8.34
N VAL A 153 19.78 9.07 -8.72
CA VAL A 153 18.48 9.37 -8.10
C VAL A 153 17.50 8.22 -8.28
N LEU A 154 17.30 7.76 -9.53
CA LEU A 154 16.39 6.66 -9.81
C LEU A 154 16.94 5.35 -9.23
N GLY A 155 18.24 5.09 -9.39
CA GLY A 155 18.90 3.91 -8.84
C GLY A 155 18.65 3.75 -7.35
N VAL A 156 18.83 4.82 -6.55
CA VAL A 156 18.56 4.79 -5.11
C VAL A 156 17.11 4.47 -4.82
N ARG A 157 16.13 5.10 -5.50
CA ARG A 157 14.69 4.83 -5.26
C ARG A 157 14.33 3.36 -5.48
N TYR A 158 14.74 2.79 -6.61
CA TYR A 158 14.44 1.38 -6.92
C TYR A 158 15.21 0.41 -6.01
N VAL A 159 16.45 0.72 -5.66
CA VAL A 159 17.21 -0.05 -4.66
C VAL A 159 16.48 -0.02 -3.31
N CYS A 160 15.98 1.13 -2.87
CA CYS A 160 15.21 1.20 -1.63
C CYS A 160 13.92 0.37 -1.68
N PHE A 161 13.18 0.34 -2.81
CA PHE A 161 12.03 -0.56 -2.97
C PHE A 161 12.44 -2.04 -2.87
N ILE A 162 13.56 -2.42 -3.50
CA ILE A 162 14.08 -3.80 -3.44
C ILE A 162 14.50 -4.16 -2.01
N LEU A 163 15.24 -3.29 -1.33
CA LEU A 163 15.66 -3.50 0.06
C LEU A 163 14.45 -3.64 0.98
N PHE A 164 13.44 -2.79 0.81
CA PHE A 164 12.20 -2.90 1.56
C PHE A 164 11.48 -4.22 1.27
N ALA A 165 11.42 -4.64 0.00
CA ALA A 165 10.81 -5.92 -0.37
C ALA A 165 11.53 -7.11 0.26
N LEU A 166 12.86 -7.11 0.26
CA LEU A 166 13.68 -8.15 0.90
C LEU A 166 13.40 -8.21 2.41
N ALA A 167 13.43 -7.06 3.10
CA ALA A 167 13.10 -6.97 4.51
C ALA A 167 11.67 -7.47 4.78
N GLY A 168 10.70 -7.05 3.95
CA GLY A 168 9.31 -7.48 4.02
C GLY A 168 9.12 -8.99 3.87
N VAL A 169 9.85 -9.63 2.96
CA VAL A 169 9.82 -11.09 2.78
C VAL A 169 10.37 -11.81 4.01
N ILE A 170 11.48 -11.33 4.59
CA ILE A 170 12.07 -11.89 5.80
C ILE A 170 11.07 -11.78 6.96
N ILE A 171 10.54 -10.59 7.21
CA ILE A 171 9.54 -10.31 8.25
C ILE A 171 8.35 -11.24 8.07
N THR A 172 7.78 -11.28 6.87
CA THR A 172 6.61 -12.10 6.56
C THR A 172 6.84 -13.59 6.81
N ARG A 173 8.03 -14.12 6.49
CA ARG A 173 8.37 -15.53 6.78
C ARG A 173 8.42 -15.80 8.27
N VAL A 174 9.05 -14.91 9.05
CA VAL A 174 9.13 -15.04 10.51
C VAL A 174 7.73 -14.99 11.13
N PHE A 175 6.92 -13.99 10.78
CA PHE A 175 5.55 -13.87 11.27
C PHE A 175 4.67 -15.05 10.87
N ARG A 176 4.85 -15.60 9.66
CA ARG A 176 4.14 -16.80 9.23
C ARG A 176 4.52 -18.01 10.08
N GLY A 177 5.81 -18.17 10.38
CA GLY A 177 6.29 -19.22 11.28
C GLY A 177 5.66 -19.11 12.67
N LEU A 178 5.68 -17.92 13.26
CA LEU A 178 5.08 -17.65 14.58
C LEU A 178 3.57 -17.88 14.60
N LEU A 179 2.86 -17.46 13.54
CA LEU A 179 1.43 -17.72 13.40
C LEU A 179 1.14 -19.22 13.36
N LEU A 180 1.87 -19.98 12.52
CA LEU A 180 1.67 -21.42 12.41
C LEU A 180 2.03 -22.16 13.70
N GLN A 181 3.08 -21.74 14.40
CA GLN A 181 3.46 -22.32 15.68
C GLN A 181 2.43 -22.03 16.78
N SER A 182 1.84 -20.83 16.79
CA SER A 182 0.75 -20.47 17.72
C SER A 182 -0.48 -21.34 17.49
N ILE A 183 -0.82 -21.60 16.21
CA ILE A 183 -1.91 -22.49 15.82
C ILE A 183 -1.65 -23.92 16.35
N GLU A 184 -0.46 -24.46 16.12
CA GLU A 184 -0.11 -25.82 16.56
C GLU A 184 -0.17 -25.96 18.10
N ASN A 185 0.27 -24.94 18.83
CA ASN A 185 0.19 -24.91 20.29
C ASN A 185 -1.25 -24.84 20.80
N GLU A 186 -2.13 -24.08 20.12
CA GLU A 186 -3.54 -24.00 20.47
C GLU A 186 -4.29 -25.31 20.17
N GLU A 187 -3.92 -26.02 19.10
CA GLU A 187 -4.45 -27.35 18.80
C GLU A 187 -4.05 -28.37 19.88
N LYS A 188 -2.76 -28.43 20.26
CA LYS A 188 -2.27 -29.31 21.35
C LYS A 188 -2.95 -29.04 22.69
N ALA A 189 -3.20 -27.77 23.03
CA ALA A 189 -3.86 -27.41 24.27
C ALA A 189 -5.35 -27.81 24.32
N LYS A 190 -6.00 -28.01 23.16
CA LYS A 190 -7.39 -28.50 23.07
C LYS A 190 -7.50 -30.02 23.14
N GLU A 191 -6.39 -30.74 22.99
CA GLU A 191 -6.31 -32.20 23.06
C GLU A 191 -5.99 -32.72 24.48
N LEU A 192 -5.61 -31.82 25.41
CA LEU A 192 -5.38 -32.08 26.84
C LEU A 192 -6.65 -31.81 27.66
#